data_AF-A0A7V4PAT2-F1
#
_entry.id   AF-A0A7V4PAT2-F1
#
_cell.length_a   1.000
_cell.length_b   1.000
_cell.length_c   1.000
_cell.angle_alpha   90.00
_cell.angle_beta   90.00
_cell.angle_gamma   90.00
#
_symmetry.space_group_name_H-M   'P 1'
#
loop_
_entity.id
_entity.type
_entity.pdbx_description
1 polymer ?
#
loop_
_entity_poly.entity_id
_entity_poly.type
_entity_poly.pdbx_seq_one_letter_code
_entity_poly.pdbx_strand_id
1 'polypeptide(L)'
;MGSRLADYRRQLGTSAVAALVVLRLVIGWHFFSEGLDKLAYDPATGGYRVAFSAAGFLSQAKGPLAGLFHSQVSEHGWQELLAAPRQNRPLTEEESAAQAQWAADYARRRAAAQKASQPVPIEFPPHAPYAEWASRIAVDWRAVLNTVTNSVGLTEEQRRQAAEAFVLRHQQLADYLAAESDAIAEYRHQLWRLEQWLAAPEARGVPFQQERIAAKQAETAAMARTWVDQVDQFEQEFLVTLRQILTPEQQADAAMTAAMDSALTSPQQARLRWINLAATGLTLGVGACLLLGLFTRTAAVLGALFLMAVIATQPPWIPGTESTIYQTIELVALLVVAATAAGRWFGLDYITYALVGRRHDAADK
;
A
#
# COMPACT_ATOMS: atom_id res chain seq x y z
N MET A 1 34.23 42.85 -43.24
CA MET A 1 33.73 41.54 -43.74
C MET A 1 34.14 40.51 -42.69
N GLY A 2 33.30 39.88 -41.89
CA GLY A 2 31.86 39.75 -41.86
C GLY A 2 31.58 38.37 -41.27
N SER A 3 31.20 38.31 -39.99
CA SER A 3 30.47 37.18 -39.41
C SER A 3 29.95 37.58 -38.03
N ARG A 4 28.87 38.37 -38.01
CA ARG A 4 27.92 38.30 -36.89
C ARG A 4 27.35 36.87 -36.93
N LEU A 5 27.95 35.97 -36.15
CA LEU A 5 27.26 34.74 -35.76
C LEU A 5 26.03 35.20 -35.00
N ALA A 6 24.89 35.18 -35.69
CA ALA A 6 23.60 35.47 -35.11
C ALA A 6 23.42 34.53 -33.92
N ASP A 7 23.44 35.12 -32.73
CA ASP A 7 23.14 34.45 -31.47
C ASP A 7 21.65 34.09 -31.50
N TYR A 8 21.30 32.99 -32.17
CA TYR A 8 19.95 32.44 -32.31
C TYR A 8 19.47 31.83 -30.99
N ARG A 9 19.61 32.57 -29.88
CA ARG A 9 18.84 32.28 -28.67
C ARG A 9 17.37 32.42 -29.06
N ARG A 10 16.65 31.30 -29.18
CA ARG A 10 15.21 31.28 -29.41
C ARG A 10 14.54 32.09 -28.29
N GLN A 11 14.24 33.36 -28.55
CA GLN A 11 13.48 34.20 -27.65
C GLN A 11 12.02 33.78 -27.76
N LEU A 12 11.47 33.25 -26.68
CA LEU A 12 10.04 32.95 -26.62
C LEU A 12 9.25 34.27 -26.68
N GLY A 13 8.22 34.31 -27.52
CA GLY A 13 7.32 35.47 -27.58
C GLY A 13 6.61 35.70 -26.24
N THR A 14 6.17 36.93 -25.99
CA THR A 14 5.48 37.32 -24.75
C THR A 14 4.26 36.46 -24.47
N SER A 15 3.47 36.12 -25.49
CA SER A 15 2.31 35.22 -25.37
C SER A 15 2.72 33.80 -24.96
N ALA A 16 3.85 33.29 -25.44
CA ALA A 16 4.35 31.97 -25.06
C ALA A 16 4.83 31.96 -23.60
N VAL A 17 5.53 33.02 -23.17
CA VAL A 17 5.92 33.20 -21.77
C VAL A 17 4.67 33.28 -20.87
N ALA A 18 3.67 34.07 -21.24
CA ALA A 18 2.42 34.18 -20.50
C ALA A 18 1.71 32.81 -20.38
N ALA A 19 1.59 32.06 -21.48
CA ALA A 19 1.00 30.73 -21.47
C ALA A 19 1.76 29.75 -20.57
N LEU A 20 3.10 29.79 -20.56
CA LEU A 20 3.93 28.94 -19.68
C LEU A 20 3.79 29.31 -18.20
N VAL A 21 3.65 30.60 -17.88
CA VAL A 21 3.38 31.05 -16.51
C VAL A 21 1.99 30.59 -16.06
N VAL A 22 0.97 30.72 -16.91
CA VAL A 22 -0.38 30.22 -16.62
C VAL A 22 -0.37 28.70 -16.44
N LEU A 23 0.27 27.96 -17.33
CA LEU A 23 0.41 26.50 -17.23
C LEU A 23 1.04 26.09 -15.89
N ARG A 24 2.15 26.75 -15.50
CA ARG A 24 2.81 26.52 -14.21
C ARG A 24 1.85 26.77 -13.04
N LEU A 25 1.12 27.88 -13.05
CA LEU A 25 0.20 28.23 -11.96
C LEU A 25 -0.99 27.27 -11.88
N VAL A 26 -1.55 26.85 -13.01
CA VAL A 26 -2.68 25.92 -13.05
C VAL A 26 -2.27 24.53 -12.55
N ILE A 27 -1.14 23.99 -13.00
CA ILE A 27 -0.63 22.70 -12.51
C ILE A 27 -0.24 22.82 -11.03
N GLY A 28 0.42 23.91 -10.65
CA GLY A 28 0.78 24.16 -9.26
C GLY A 28 -0.44 24.23 -8.34
N TRP A 29 -1.50 24.90 -8.78
CA TRP A 29 -2.78 24.94 -8.08
C TRP A 29 -3.38 23.55 -7.94
N HIS A 30 -3.44 22.79 -9.03
CA HIS A 30 -3.97 21.43 -9.02
C HIS A 30 -3.23 20.52 -8.02
N PHE A 31 -1.90 20.46 -8.08
CA PHE A 31 -1.09 19.69 -7.13
C PHE A 31 -1.29 20.17 -5.68
N PHE A 32 -1.38 21.49 -5.47
CA PHE A 32 -1.55 22.03 -4.13
C PHE A 32 -2.93 21.67 -3.55
N SER A 33 -4.01 21.80 -4.33
CA SER A 33 -5.36 21.41 -3.90
C SER A 33 -5.45 19.90 -3.66
N GLU A 34 -4.94 19.10 -4.59
CA GLU A 34 -4.92 17.63 -4.50
C GLU A 34 -4.07 17.15 -3.30
N GLY A 35 -3.06 17.91 -2.89
CA GLY A 35 -2.29 17.66 -1.69
C GLY A 35 -3.04 18.04 -0.40
N LEU A 36 -3.81 19.13 -0.42
CA LEU A 36 -4.62 19.56 0.73
C LEU A 36 -5.78 18.58 0.99
N ASP A 37 -6.39 18.05 -0.06
CA ASP A 37 -7.48 17.06 0.03
C ASP A 37 -7.02 15.74 0.68
N LYS A 38 -5.70 15.48 0.73
CA LYS A 38 -5.12 14.33 1.44
C LYS A 38 -4.95 14.56 2.95
N LEU A 39 -5.15 15.78 3.43
CA LEU A 39 -5.07 16.14 4.84
C LEU A 39 -6.46 16.21 5.47
N ALA A 40 -6.58 15.72 6.70
CA ALA A 40 -7.76 15.92 7.54
C ALA A 40 -7.35 16.63 8.82
N TYR A 41 -8.20 17.56 9.28
CA TYR A 41 -8.05 18.17 10.59
C TYR A 41 -8.46 17.16 11.67
N ASP A 42 -7.62 17.01 12.68
CA ASP A 42 -7.87 16.18 13.85
C ASP A 42 -8.16 17.09 15.08
N PRO A 43 -9.43 17.17 15.52
CA PRO A 43 -9.80 17.98 16.67
C PRO A 43 -9.16 17.53 17.98
N ALA A 44 -8.79 16.24 18.11
CA ALA A 44 -8.22 15.71 19.34
C ALA A 44 -6.77 16.17 19.54
N THR A 45 -6.01 16.33 18.46
CA THR A 45 -4.62 16.81 18.50
C THR A 45 -4.47 18.28 18.14
N GLY A 46 -5.54 18.94 17.68
CA GLY A 46 -5.51 20.33 17.20
C GLY A 46 -4.64 20.55 15.96
N GLY A 47 -4.44 19.52 15.15
CA GLY A 47 -3.49 19.51 14.03
C GLY A 47 -4.02 18.84 12.77
N TYR A 48 -3.22 18.80 11.71
CA TYR A 48 -3.55 18.09 10.47
C TYR A 48 -2.87 16.72 10.44
N ARG A 49 -3.59 15.70 10.00
CA ARG A 49 -3.08 14.34 9.72
C ARG A 49 -3.32 13.95 8.28
N VAL A 50 -2.50 13.05 7.76
CA VAL A 50 -2.74 12.46 6.44
C VAL A 50 -3.92 11.48 6.54
N ALA A 51 -4.98 11.76 5.79
CA ALA A 51 -6.16 10.89 5.67
C ALA A 51 -6.11 10.01 4.42
N PHE A 52 -5.28 10.38 3.43
CA PHE A 52 -5.04 9.59 2.24
C PHE A 52 -4.39 8.23 2.55
N SER A 53 -4.83 7.20 1.83
CA SER A 53 -4.20 5.88 1.84
C SER A 53 -3.88 5.41 0.42
N ALA A 54 -2.60 5.12 0.18
CA ALA A 54 -2.13 4.50 -1.06
C ALA A 54 -2.42 2.99 -1.11
N ALA A 55 -2.94 2.38 -0.05
CA ALA A 55 -3.12 0.93 0.04
C ALA A 55 -3.96 0.38 -1.12
N GLY A 56 -5.12 1.00 -1.37
CA GLY A 56 -6.01 0.59 -2.46
C GLY A 56 -5.41 0.78 -3.85
N PHE A 57 -4.53 1.77 -4.00
CA PHE A 57 -3.83 2.01 -5.27
C PHE A 57 -2.73 0.98 -5.53
N LEU A 58 -1.96 0.68 -4.49
CA LEU A 58 -0.86 -0.30 -4.55
C LEU A 58 -1.38 -1.73 -4.67
N SER A 59 -2.47 -2.08 -3.99
CA SER A 59 -3.07 -3.43 -3.99
C SER A 59 -3.80 -3.79 -5.29
N GLN A 60 -4.11 -2.79 -6.12
CA GLN A 60 -4.79 -2.96 -7.40
C GLN A 60 -3.85 -2.78 -8.59
N ALA A 61 -2.53 -2.68 -8.34
CA ALA A 61 -1.56 -2.45 -9.38
C ALA A 61 -1.55 -3.58 -10.42
N LYS A 62 -1.37 -3.23 -11.69
CA LYS A 62 -1.34 -4.16 -12.82
C LYS A 62 -0.07 -4.01 -13.64
N GLY A 63 0.23 -5.03 -14.42
CA GLY A 63 1.41 -5.06 -15.28
C GLY A 63 2.68 -5.59 -14.58
N PRO A 64 3.86 -5.37 -15.18
CA PRO A 64 5.10 -6.07 -14.79
C PRO A 64 5.61 -5.69 -13.39
N LEU A 65 5.20 -4.54 -12.86
CA LEU A 65 5.60 -4.06 -11.53
C LEU A 65 4.56 -4.38 -10.45
N ALA A 66 3.45 -5.04 -10.77
CA ALA A 66 2.36 -5.31 -9.82
C ALA A 66 2.85 -6.02 -8.54
N GLY A 67 3.70 -7.05 -8.66
CA GLY A 67 4.26 -7.74 -7.48
C GLY A 67 5.10 -6.84 -6.57
N LEU A 68 5.83 -5.87 -7.15
CA LEU A 68 6.60 -4.89 -6.38
C LEU A 68 5.70 -3.90 -5.62
N PHE A 69 4.49 -3.64 -6.09
CA PHE A 69 3.52 -2.78 -5.40
C PHE A 69 2.70 -3.58 -4.37
N HIS A 70 2.22 -4.76 -4.74
CA HIS A 70 1.48 -5.67 -3.85
C HIS A 70 2.31 -6.04 -2.62
N SER A 71 3.60 -6.34 -2.78
CA SER A 71 4.50 -6.66 -1.65
C SER A 71 4.64 -5.52 -0.63
N GLN A 72 4.31 -4.27 -0.98
CA GLN A 72 4.36 -3.15 -0.04
C GLN A 72 3.12 -3.06 0.85
N VAL A 73 2.03 -3.73 0.47
CA VAL A 73 0.70 -3.64 1.10
C VAL A 73 0.06 -5.01 1.34
N SER A 74 0.79 -6.10 1.09
CA SER A 74 0.33 -7.47 1.32
C SER A 74 0.35 -7.76 2.81
N GLU A 75 -0.81 -7.69 3.44
CA GLU A 75 -0.99 -8.12 4.82
C GLU A 75 -1.04 -9.65 4.86
N HIS A 76 -0.25 -10.23 5.78
CA HIS A 76 -0.13 -11.68 5.99
C HIS A 76 0.20 -12.53 4.75
N GLY A 77 0.68 -11.93 3.66
CA GLY A 77 1.05 -12.65 2.43
C GLY A 77 -0.14 -13.27 1.70
N TRP A 78 -1.36 -12.73 1.82
CA TRP A 78 -2.56 -13.38 1.29
C TRP A 78 -2.50 -13.59 -0.23
N GLN A 79 -1.88 -12.69 -1.00
CA GLN A 79 -1.73 -12.84 -2.46
C GLN A 79 -0.90 -14.09 -2.84
N GLU A 80 0.00 -14.52 -1.97
CA GLU A 80 0.88 -15.68 -2.21
C GLU A 80 0.32 -16.95 -1.56
N LEU A 81 -0.27 -16.83 -0.37
CA LEU A 81 -0.67 -17.99 0.45
C LEU A 81 -2.15 -18.37 0.25
N LEU A 82 -3.03 -17.39 0.12
CA LEU A 82 -4.46 -17.59 -0.12
C LEU A 82 -4.78 -17.63 -1.62
N ALA A 83 -4.26 -16.66 -2.38
CA ALA A 83 -4.50 -16.52 -3.82
C ALA A 83 -3.55 -17.36 -4.70
N ALA A 84 -3.02 -18.46 -4.16
CA ALA A 84 -2.23 -19.42 -4.93
C ALA A 84 -3.16 -20.34 -5.75
N PRO A 85 -3.06 -20.37 -7.09
CA PRO A 85 -3.83 -21.27 -7.95
C PRO A 85 -3.68 -22.72 -7.52
N ARG A 86 -4.81 -23.41 -7.27
CA ARG A 86 -4.80 -24.83 -6.90
C ARG A 86 -6.06 -25.52 -7.42
N GLN A 87 -5.89 -26.65 -8.09
CA GLN A 87 -7.05 -27.44 -8.53
C GLN A 87 -7.79 -28.03 -7.33
N ASN A 88 -9.12 -27.84 -7.29
CA ASN A 88 -9.99 -28.52 -6.32
C ASN A 88 -10.23 -29.96 -6.78
N ARG A 89 -9.26 -30.84 -6.48
CA ARG A 89 -9.34 -32.28 -6.72
C ARG A 89 -9.62 -33.01 -5.42
N PRO A 90 -10.25 -34.19 -5.48
CA PRO A 90 -10.25 -35.10 -4.34
C PRO A 90 -8.83 -35.36 -3.83
N LEU A 91 -8.70 -35.49 -2.52
CA LEU A 91 -7.46 -35.92 -1.88
C LEU A 91 -7.12 -37.34 -2.36
N THR A 92 -5.83 -37.59 -2.55
CA THR A 92 -5.33 -38.95 -2.75
C THR A 92 -5.54 -39.78 -1.48
N GLU A 93 -5.46 -41.11 -1.59
CA GLU A 93 -5.57 -42.00 -0.43
C GLU A 93 -4.53 -41.66 0.65
N GLU A 94 -3.31 -41.32 0.23
CA GLU A 94 -2.23 -40.90 1.13
C GLU A 94 -2.54 -39.57 1.84
N GLU A 95 -2.98 -38.55 1.10
CA GLU A 95 -3.36 -37.25 1.68
C GLU A 95 -4.58 -37.37 2.62
N SER A 96 -5.55 -38.22 2.28
CA SER A 96 -6.72 -38.49 3.12
C SER A 96 -6.33 -39.22 4.41
N ALA A 97 -5.46 -40.23 4.32
CA ALA A 97 -4.92 -40.94 5.48
C ALA A 97 -4.12 -40.00 6.39
N ALA A 98 -3.26 -39.15 5.81
CA ALA A 98 -2.49 -38.15 6.55
C ALA A 98 -3.39 -37.14 7.26
N GLN A 99 -4.47 -36.68 6.60
CA GLN A 99 -5.43 -35.77 7.23
C GLN A 99 -6.20 -36.43 8.37
N ALA A 100 -6.63 -37.68 8.21
CA ALA A 100 -7.32 -38.44 9.26
C ALA A 100 -6.40 -38.69 10.47
N GLN A 101 -5.13 -39.04 10.21
CA GLN A 101 -4.11 -39.19 11.25
C GLN A 101 -3.89 -37.88 12.00
N TRP A 102 -3.69 -36.77 11.28
CA TRP A 102 -3.53 -35.45 11.87
C TRP A 102 -4.73 -35.07 12.74
N ALA A 103 -5.96 -35.29 12.27
CA ALA A 103 -7.17 -34.98 13.03
C ALA A 103 -7.26 -35.78 14.34
N ALA A 104 -6.91 -37.07 14.30
CA ALA A 104 -6.86 -37.92 15.50
C ALA A 104 -5.78 -37.46 16.48
N ASP A 105 -4.59 -37.12 15.98
CA ASP A 105 -3.48 -36.58 16.78
C ASP A 105 -3.84 -35.24 17.42
N TYR A 106 -4.45 -34.34 16.65
CA TYR A 106 -4.89 -33.03 17.13
C TYR A 106 -5.96 -33.17 18.21
N ALA A 107 -6.97 -34.04 18.01
CA ALA A 107 -7.98 -34.32 19.02
C ALA A 107 -7.36 -34.86 20.32
N ARG A 108 -6.37 -35.75 20.23
CA ARG A 108 -5.61 -36.24 21.39
C ARG A 108 -4.89 -35.11 22.12
N ARG A 109 -4.19 -34.22 21.40
CA ARG A 109 -3.48 -33.07 21.98
C ARG A 109 -4.45 -32.11 22.69
N ARG A 110 -5.59 -31.81 22.07
CA ARG A 110 -6.65 -30.96 22.67
C ARG A 110 -7.18 -31.58 23.98
N ALA A 111 -7.53 -32.87 23.96
CA ALA A 111 -8.04 -33.58 25.13
C ALA A 111 -7.01 -33.65 26.27
N ALA A 112 -5.73 -33.88 25.93
CA ALA A 112 -4.64 -33.88 26.90
C ALA A 112 -4.44 -32.50 27.55
N ALA A 113 -4.44 -31.43 26.76
CA ALA A 113 -4.33 -30.05 27.25
C ALA A 113 -5.49 -29.69 28.19
N GLN A 114 -6.73 -30.04 27.80
CA GLN A 114 -7.91 -29.80 28.63
C GLN A 114 -7.84 -30.56 29.97
N LYS A 115 -7.41 -31.83 29.95
CA LYS A 115 -7.23 -32.64 31.17
C LYS A 115 -6.14 -32.06 32.09
N ALA A 116 -5.11 -31.45 31.51
CA ALA A 116 -4.02 -30.83 32.25
C ALA A 116 -4.30 -29.37 32.68
N SER A 117 -5.50 -28.84 32.41
CA SER A 117 -5.84 -27.41 32.60
C SER A 117 -4.85 -26.47 31.89
N GLN A 118 -4.29 -26.92 30.76
CA GLN A 118 -3.37 -26.15 29.93
C GLN A 118 -4.13 -25.47 28.78
N PRO A 119 -3.58 -24.37 28.23
CA PRO A 119 -4.14 -23.74 27.04
C PRO A 119 -4.29 -24.75 25.91
N VAL A 120 -5.50 -24.83 25.36
CA VAL A 120 -5.81 -25.83 24.35
C VAL A 120 -5.16 -25.43 23.03
N PRO A 121 -4.35 -26.30 22.38
CA PRO A 121 -3.63 -25.92 21.17
C PRO A 121 -4.59 -25.58 20.04
N ILE A 122 -4.22 -24.59 19.22
CA ILE A 122 -4.95 -24.18 18.02
C ILE A 122 -3.99 -24.42 16.85
N GLU A 123 -4.35 -25.37 15.99
CA GLU A 123 -3.56 -25.78 14.83
C GLU A 123 -4.48 -25.86 13.60
N PHE A 124 -3.91 -25.65 12.41
CA PHE A 124 -4.63 -25.71 11.15
C PHE A 124 -4.37 -27.04 10.42
N PRO A 125 -5.38 -27.64 9.74
CA PRO A 125 -5.17 -28.90 9.02
C PRO A 125 -4.19 -28.72 7.85
N PRO A 126 -3.14 -29.57 7.69
CA PRO A 126 -2.05 -29.36 6.72
C PRO A 126 -2.49 -29.25 5.24
N HIS A 127 -3.59 -29.91 4.87
CA HIS A 127 -4.10 -29.90 3.49
C HIS A 127 -5.30 -28.98 3.30
N ALA A 128 -5.73 -28.26 4.33
CA ALA A 128 -6.79 -27.28 4.19
C ALA A 128 -6.37 -26.17 3.21
N PRO A 129 -7.31 -25.66 2.39
CA PRO A 129 -6.99 -24.68 1.34
C PRO A 129 -6.51 -23.34 1.90
N TYR A 130 -6.73 -23.06 3.18
CA TYR A 130 -6.31 -21.86 3.90
C TYR A 130 -5.11 -22.07 4.85
N ALA A 131 -4.59 -23.29 4.99
CA ALA A 131 -3.68 -23.67 6.09
C ALA A 131 -2.41 -22.82 6.18
N GLU A 132 -1.76 -22.59 5.04
CA GLU A 132 -0.53 -21.79 4.95
C GLU A 132 -0.77 -20.33 5.33
N TRP A 133 -1.85 -19.75 4.82
CA TRP A 133 -2.23 -18.36 5.13
C TRP A 133 -2.59 -18.20 6.60
N ALA A 134 -3.42 -19.10 7.13
CA ALA A 134 -3.80 -19.10 8.55
C ALA A 134 -2.59 -19.24 9.48
N SER A 135 -1.64 -20.11 9.12
CA SER A 135 -0.39 -20.28 9.85
C SER A 135 0.45 -19.00 9.84
N ARG A 136 0.52 -18.30 8.70
CA ARG A 136 1.23 -17.02 8.60
C ARG A 136 0.59 -15.95 9.48
N ILE A 137 -0.73 -15.80 9.43
CA ILE A 137 -1.47 -14.85 10.28
C ILE A 137 -1.19 -15.13 11.76
N ALA A 138 -1.29 -16.39 12.18
CA ALA A 138 -1.04 -16.78 13.57
C ALA A 138 0.39 -16.46 14.04
N VAL A 139 1.38 -16.61 13.14
CA VAL A 139 2.77 -16.23 13.40
C VAL A 139 2.91 -14.71 13.54
N ASP A 140 2.31 -13.94 12.63
CA ASP A 140 2.37 -12.48 12.63
C ASP A 140 1.70 -11.90 13.89
N TRP A 141 0.50 -12.37 14.25
CA TRP A 141 -0.20 -11.95 15.48
C TRP A 141 0.58 -12.32 16.75
N ARG A 142 1.24 -13.49 16.76
CA ARG A 142 2.10 -13.88 17.88
C ARG A 142 3.34 -13.01 17.98
N ALA A 143 3.90 -12.58 16.85
CA ALA A 143 5.01 -11.63 16.84
C ALA A 143 4.59 -10.28 17.46
N VAL A 144 3.38 -9.79 17.15
CA VAL A 144 2.82 -8.59 17.80
C VAL A 144 2.69 -8.79 19.31
N LEU A 145 2.09 -9.89 19.76
CA LEU A 145 1.98 -10.21 21.19
C LEU A 145 3.34 -10.23 21.87
N ASN A 146 4.33 -10.86 21.26
CA ASN A 146 5.69 -10.94 21.79
C ASN A 146 6.33 -9.55 21.88
N THR A 147 6.13 -8.68 20.89
CA THR A 147 6.63 -7.30 20.95
C THR A 147 5.98 -6.57 22.12
N VAL A 148 4.65 -6.58 22.21
CA VAL A 148 3.88 -5.89 23.26
C VAL A 148 4.28 -6.35 24.66
N THR A 149 4.39 -7.66 24.88
CA THR A 149 4.74 -8.23 26.18
C THR A 149 6.19 -7.93 26.60
N ASN A 150 7.11 -7.78 25.65
CA ASN A 150 8.53 -7.54 25.92
C ASN A 150 8.90 -6.04 25.98
N SER A 151 8.21 -5.15 25.25
CA SER A 151 8.63 -3.75 25.10
C SER A 151 7.82 -2.74 25.90
N VAL A 152 6.59 -3.06 26.31
CA VAL A 152 5.64 -2.08 26.86
C VAL A 152 5.60 -2.07 28.39
N GLY A 153 6.56 -2.73 29.06
CA GLY A 153 6.65 -2.68 30.54
C GLY A 153 5.39 -3.16 31.26
N LEU A 154 4.67 -4.12 30.67
CA LEU A 154 3.38 -4.62 31.17
C LEU A 154 3.54 -5.40 32.49
N THR A 155 2.51 -5.32 33.34
CA THR A 155 2.37 -6.18 34.53
C THR A 155 2.07 -7.63 34.16
N GLU A 156 2.28 -8.59 35.07
CA GLU A 156 1.96 -10.01 34.81
C GLU A 156 0.48 -10.22 34.47
N GLU A 157 -0.42 -9.48 35.12
CA GLU A 157 -1.86 -9.55 34.83
C GLU A 157 -2.16 -9.08 33.40
N GLN A 158 -1.56 -7.98 32.98
CA GLN A 158 -1.71 -7.44 31.63
C GLN A 158 -1.13 -8.37 30.56
N ARG A 159 -0.01 -9.04 30.85
CA ARG A 159 0.54 -10.06 29.95
C ARG A 159 -0.38 -11.26 29.82
N ARG A 160 -1.01 -11.69 30.93
CA ARG A 160 -2.02 -12.75 30.90
C ARG A 160 -3.22 -12.36 30.04
N GLN A 161 -3.76 -11.16 30.24
CA GLN A 161 -4.87 -10.63 29.42
C GLN A 161 -4.51 -10.55 27.94
N ALA A 162 -3.28 -10.15 27.61
CA ALA A 162 -2.79 -10.11 26.23
C ALA A 162 -2.71 -11.51 25.61
N ALA A 163 -2.25 -12.50 26.37
CA ALA A 163 -2.21 -13.90 25.93
C ALA A 163 -3.61 -14.47 25.74
N GLU A 164 -4.56 -14.16 26.62
CA GLU A 164 -5.97 -14.56 26.49
C GLU A 164 -6.62 -13.92 25.25
N ALA A 165 -6.36 -12.64 24.99
CA ALA A 165 -6.82 -11.94 23.79
C ALA A 165 -6.29 -12.61 22.51
N PHE A 166 -5.01 -13.01 22.49
CA PHE A 166 -4.43 -13.75 21.37
C PHE A 166 -5.12 -15.10 21.18
N VAL A 167 -5.31 -15.89 22.25
CA VAL A 167 -5.95 -17.21 22.16
C VAL A 167 -7.38 -17.10 21.63
N LEU A 168 -8.15 -16.11 22.11
CA LEU A 168 -9.51 -15.85 21.65
C LEU A 168 -9.54 -15.58 20.15
N ARG A 169 -8.71 -14.64 19.68
CA ARG A 169 -8.67 -14.22 18.27
C ARG A 169 -8.14 -15.31 17.36
N HIS A 170 -7.13 -16.05 17.82
CA HIS A 170 -6.59 -17.21 17.09
C HIS A 170 -7.63 -18.33 16.93
N GLN A 171 -8.48 -18.55 17.94
CA GLN A 171 -9.59 -19.52 17.83
C GLN A 171 -10.65 -19.03 16.84
N GLN A 172 -11.05 -17.76 16.90
CA GLN A 172 -11.99 -17.18 15.95
C GLN A 172 -11.50 -17.26 14.50
N LEU A 173 -10.21 -17.00 14.26
CA LEU A 173 -9.58 -17.19 12.96
C LEU A 173 -9.70 -18.64 12.48
N ALA A 174 -9.38 -19.61 13.36
CA ALA A 174 -9.46 -21.03 13.02
C ALA A 174 -10.89 -21.48 12.69
N ASP A 175 -11.87 -21.04 13.49
CA ASP A 175 -13.27 -21.38 13.30
C ASP A 175 -13.84 -20.76 12.02
N TYR A 176 -13.50 -19.49 11.76
CA TYR A 176 -13.91 -18.78 10.54
C TYR A 176 -13.36 -19.44 9.29
N LEU A 177 -12.04 -19.66 9.22
CA LEU A 177 -11.43 -20.23 8.02
C LEU A 177 -11.84 -21.69 7.80
N ALA A 178 -12.10 -22.44 8.87
CA ALA A 178 -12.68 -23.78 8.76
C ALA A 178 -14.09 -23.74 8.14
N ALA A 179 -14.93 -22.77 8.52
CA ALA A 179 -16.26 -22.60 7.93
C ALA A 179 -16.19 -22.17 6.45
N GLU A 180 -15.18 -21.39 6.08
CA GLU A 180 -14.96 -20.89 4.71
C GLU A 180 -14.14 -21.86 3.82
N SER A 181 -13.75 -23.03 4.34
CA SER A 181 -12.84 -23.96 3.67
C SER A 181 -13.25 -24.28 2.23
N ASP A 182 -14.49 -24.67 2.00
CA ASP A 182 -14.98 -25.07 0.68
C ASP A 182 -15.02 -23.89 -0.31
N ALA A 183 -15.39 -22.71 0.19
CA ALA A 183 -15.43 -21.49 -0.62
C ALA A 183 -14.02 -21.05 -1.03
N ILE A 184 -13.04 -21.18 -0.12
CA ILE A 184 -11.62 -20.93 -0.42
C ILE A 184 -11.07 -21.99 -1.39
N ALA A 185 -11.45 -23.26 -1.26
CA ALA A 185 -11.06 -24.31 -2.21
C ALA A 185 -11.56 -24.01 -3.63
N GLU A 186 -12.83 -23.61 -3.77
CA GLU A 186 -13.39 -23.22 -5.07
C GLU A 186 -12.72 -21.96 -5.62
N TYR A 187 -12.45 -20.95 -4.78
CA TYR A 187 -11.70 -19.76 -5.20
C TYR A 187 -10.34 -20.11 -5.79
N ARG A 188 -9.56 -20.94 -5.10
CA ARG A 188 -8.24 -21.38 -5.60
C ARG A 188 -8.36 -22.19 -6.88
N HIS A 189 -9.45 -22.92 -7.06
CA HIS A 189 -9.76 -23.61 -8.32
C HIS A 189 -10.12 -22.66 -9.45
N GLN A 190 -10.84 -21.58 -9.17
CA GLN A 190 -11.10 -20.52 -10.17
C GLN A 190 -9.80 -19.84 -10.62
N LEU A 191 -8.88 -19.58 -9.70
CA LEU A 191 -7.55 -19.06 -10.03
C LEU A 191 -6.77 -20.05 -10.91
N TRP A 192 -6.83 -21.34 -10.60
CA TRP A 192 -6.23 -22.37 -11.44
C TRP A 192 -6.83 -22.38 -12.85
N ARG A 193 -8.16 -22.32 -12.98
CA ARG A 193 -8.84 -22.23 -14.29
C ARG A 193 -8.43 -20.98 -15.06
N LEU A 194 -8.28 -19.85 -14.38
CA LEU A 194 -7.83 -18.59 -14.96
C LEU A 194 -6.39 -18.68 -15.45
N GLU A 195 -5.49 -19.32 -14.69
CA GLU A 195 -4.12 -19.57 -15.11
C GLU A 195 -4.06 -20.45 -16.37
N GLN A 196 -4.86 -21.52 -16.42
CA GLN A 196 -4.99 -22.36 -17.63
C GLN A 196 -5.52 -21.55 -18.83
N TRP A 197 -6.50 -20.68 -18.61
CA TRP A 197 -7.04 -19.82 -19.66
C TRP A 197 -5.98 -18.83 -20.17
N LEU A 198 -5.23 -18.19 -19.29
CA LEU A 198 -4.13 -17.26 -19.65
C LEU A 198 -3.00 -17.94 -20.43
N ALA A 199 -2.77 -19.23 -20.18
CA ALA A 199 -1.78 -20.04 -20.89
C ALA A 199 -2.27 -20.50 -22.28
N ALA A 200 -3.59 -20.48 -22.54
CA ALA A 200 -4.16 -20.94 -23.80
C ALA A 200 -3.82 -19.99 -24.98
N PRO A 201 -3.54 -20.52 -26.19
CA PRO A 201 -3.21 -19.70 -27.37
C PRO A 201 -4.28 -18.65 -27.72
N GLU A 202 -5.54 -18.95 -27.42
CA GLU A 202 -6.70 -18.11 -27.74
C GLU A 202 -6.81 -16.86 -26.84
N ALA A 203 -6.13 -16.83 -25.70
CA ALA A 203 -6.24 -15.76 -24.70
C ALA A 203 -5.73 -14.40 -25.20
N ARG A 204 -4.79 -14.39 -26.16
CA ARG A 204 -4.11 -13.16 -26.62
C ARG A 204 -4.66 -12.61 -27.94
N GLY A 205 -5.43 -13.40 -28.69
CA GLY A 205 -5.75 -13.11 -30.09
C GLY A 205 -7.02 -12.29 -30.32
N VAL A 206 -7.92 -12.17 -29.35
CA VAL A 206 -9.25 -11.56 -29.56
C VAL A 206 -9.59 -10.58 -28.43
N PRO A 207 -9.93 -9.30 -28.71
CA PRO A 207 -10.26 -8.30 -27.70
C PRO A 207 -11.34 -8.76 -26.70
N PHE A 208 -12.39 -9.43 -27.17
CA PHE A 208 -13.45 -9.99 -26.33
C PHE A 208 -12.93 -11.03 -25.31
N GLN A 209 -11.92 -11.84 -25.67
CA GLN A 209 -11.31 -12.79 -24.72
C GLN A 209 -10.52 -12.06 -23.64
N GLN A 210 -9.81 -10.98 -24.01
CA GLN A 210 -9.07 -10.14 -23.07
C GLN A 210 -10.01 -9.45 -22.06
N GLU A 211 -11.15 -8.94 -22.51
CA GLU A 211 -12.17 -8.36 -21.63
C GLU A 211 -12.72 -9.39 -20.64
N ARG A 212 -13.02 -10.61 -21.09
CA ARG A 212 -13.51 -11.68 -20.20
C ARG A 212 -12.45 -12.13 -19.19
N ILE A 213 -11.19 -12.23 -19.61
CA ILE A 213 -10.07 -12.55 -18.71
C ILE A 213 -9.92 -11.44 -17.66
N ALA A 214 -9.97 -10.18 -18.08
CA ALA A 214 -9.89 -9.03 -17.17
C ALA A 214 -11.07 -9.02 -16.19
N ALA A 215 -12.29 -9.31 -16.65
CA ALA A 215 -13.47 -9.45 -15.80
C ALA A 215 -13.29 -10.59 -14.78
N LYS A 216 -12.75 -11.75 -15.20
CA LYS A 216 -12.52 -12.88 -14.29
C LYS A 216 -11.41 -12.61 -13.28
N GLN A 217 -10.36 -11.90 -13.68
CA GLN A 217 -9.31 -11.40 -12.77
C GLN A 217 -9.91 -10.47 -11.71
N ALA A 218 -10.77 -9.53 -12.12
CA ALA A 218 -11.44 -8.63 -11.18
C ALA A 218 -12.38 -9.37 -10.21
N GLU A 219 -13.16 -10.33 -10.72
CA GLU A 219 -14.04 -11.18 -9.91
C GLU A 219 -13.26 -11.96 -8.84
N THR A 220 -12.20 -12.67 -9.24
CA THR A 220 -11.36 -13.44 -8.31
C THR A 220 -10.63 -12.54 -7.30
N ALA A 221 -10.15 -11.36 -7.71
CA ALA A 221 -9.57 -10.40 -6.78
C ALA A 221 -10.59 -9.88 -5.75
N ALA A 222 -11.85 -9.68 -6.15
CA ALA A 222 -12.92 -9.26 -5.25
C ALA A 222 -13.31 -10.38 -4.25
N MET A 223 -13.33 -11.65 -4.68
CA MET A 223 -13.64 -12.77 -3.78
C MET A 223 -12.67 -12.87 -2.60
N ALA A 224 -11.36 -12.73 -2.85
CA ALA A 224 -10.36 -12.79 -1.79
C ALA A 224 -10.57 -11.71 -0.71
N ARG A 225 -11.02 -10.51 -1.12
CA ARG A 225 -11.25 -9.39 -0.20
C ARG A 225 -12.25 -9.73 0.88
N THR A 226 -13.28 -10.53 0.61
CA THR A 226 -14.25 -10.93 1.63
C THR A 226 -13.59 -11.62 2.82
N TRP A 227 -12.63 -12.53 2.57
CA TRP A 227 -11.91 -13.20 3.65
C TRP A 227 -10.81 -12.33 4.26
N VAL A 228 -10.08 -11.59 3.42
CA VAL A 228 -9.00 -10.70 3.88
C VAL A 228 -9.58 -9.61 4.79
N ASP A 229 -10.64 -8.91 4.38
CA ASP A 229 -11.27 -7.86 5.19
C ASP A 229 -11.79 -8.40 6.53
N GLN A 230 -12.28 -9.64 6.57
CA GLN A 230 -12.73 -10.27 7.82
C GLN A 230 -11.56 -10.62 8.76
N VAL A 231 -10.44 -11.10 8.21
CA VAL A 231 -9.20 -11.34 8.97
C VAL A 231 -8.63 -10.01 9.47
N ASP A 232 -8.61 -8.98 8.62
CA ASP A 232 -8.18 -7.63 8.99
C ASP A 232 -9.06 -7.10 10.13
N GLN A 233 -10.38 -7.33 10.09
CA GLN A 233 -11.26 -6.98 11.21
C GLN A 233 -10.86 -7.71 12.50
N PHE A 234 -10.59 -9.01 12.45
CA PHE A 234 -10.12 -9.75 13.64
C PHE A 234 -8.79 -9.21 14.17
N GLU A 235 -7.87 -8.84 13.27
CA GLU A 235 -6.62 -8.20 13.66
C GLU A 235 -6.87 -6.84 14.31
N GLN A 236 -7.67 -5.96 13.72
CA GLN A 236 -7.95 -4.64 14.30
C GLN A 236 -8.59 -4.76 15.68
N GLU A 237 -9.54 -5.68 15.85
CA GLU A 237 -10.14 -5.92 17.16
C GLU A 237 -9.13 -6.50 18.17
N PHE A 238 -8.20 -7.36 17.73
CA PHE A 238 -7.07 -7.84 18.54
C PHE A 238 -6.17 -6.69 18.99
N LEU A 239 -5.73 -5.83 18.06
CA LEU A 239 -4.86 -4.69 18.34
C LEU A 239 -5.54 -3.67 19.27
N VAL A 240 -6.83 -3.40 19.07
CA VAL A 240 -7.63 -2.56 19.97
C VAL A 240 -7.69 -3.16 21.37
N THR A 241 -7.93 -4.46 21.49
CA THR A 241 -7.93 -5.16 22.79
C THR A 241 -6.59 -5.00 23.49
N LEU A 242 -5.47 -5.16 22.77
CA LEU A 242 -4.13 -4.97 23.33
C LEU A 242 -3.88 -3.54 23.84
N ARG A 243 -4.36 -2.50 23.14
CA ARG A 243 -4.29 -1.12 23.65
C ARG A 243 -5.08 -0.94 24.94
N GLN A 244 -6.26 -1.55 25.03
CA GLN A 244 -7.19 -1.39 26.13
C GLN A 244 -6.77 -2.12 27.42
N ILE A 245 -5.74 -2.97 27.36
CA ILE A 245 -5.14 -3.61 28.55
C ILE A 245 -4.42 -2.59 29.45
N LEU A 246 -4.00 -1.45 28.90
CA LEU A 246 -3.40 -0.36 29.67
C LEU A 246 -4.44 0.32 30.57
N THR A 247 -4.07 0.63 31.82
CA THR A 247 -4.94 1.40 32.73
C THR A 247 -5.12 2.85 32.24
N PRO A 248 -6.16 3.58 32.68
CA PRO A 248 -6.35 4.97 32.30
C PRO A 248 -5.12 5.87 32.59
N GLU A 249 -4.42 5.60 33.70
CA GLU A 249 -3.20 6.31 34.07
C GLU A 249 -2.04 6.00 33.11
N GLN A 250 -1.91 4.74 32.69
CA GLN A 250 -0.91 4.32 31.71
C GLN A 250 -1.21 4.87 30.31
N GLN A 251 -2.48 4.97 29.93
CA GLN A 251 -2.89 5.61 28.67
C GLN A 251 -2.62 7.12 28.66
N ALA A 252 -2.63 7.76 29.83
CA ALA A 252 -2.25 9.16 29.99
C ALA A 252 -0.73 9.40 29.91
N ASP A 253 0.10 8.35 30.06
CA ASP A 253 1.55 8.44 29.89
C ASP A 253 1.92 8.40 28.40
N ALA A 254 2.43 9.52 27.88
CA ALA A 254 2.82 9.67 26.49
C ALA A 254 3.93 8.67 26.06
N ALA A 255 4.87 8.32 26.94
CA ALA A 255 5.94 7.38 26.62
C ALA A 255 5.40 5.95 26.50
N MET A 256 4.50 5.57 27.40
CA MET A 256 3.83 4.27 27.38
C MET A 256 2.95 4.12 26.14
N THR A 257 2.13 5.12 25.85
CA THR A 257 1.25 5.12 24.67
C THR A 257 2.07 5.06 23.38
N ALA A 258 3.17 5.81 23.28
CA ALA A 258 4.07 5.72 22.13
C ALA A 258 4.74 4.34 21.99
N ALA A 259 5.15 3.72 23.09
CA ALA A 259 5.70 2.37 23.10
C ALA A 259 4.67 1.33 22.65
N MET A 260 3.42 1.43 23.13
CA MET A 260 2.32 0.57 22.73
C MET A 260 1.99 0.73 21.24
N ASP A 261 1.82 1.96 20.76
CA ASP A 261 1.54 2.21 19.35
C ASP A 261 2.67 1.74 18.43
N SER A 262 3.92 1.90 18.85
CA SER A 262 5.06 1.36 18.12
C SER A 262 5.08 -0.17 18.11
N ALA A 263 4.67 -0.82 19.21
CA ALA A 263 4.62 -2.27 19.32
C ALA A 263 3.51 -2.90 18.48
N LEU A 264 2.39 -2.18 18.30
CA LEU A 264 1.22 -2.62 17.55
C LEU A 264 1.30 -2.28 16.05
N THR A 265 2.17 -1.36 15.65
CA THR A 265 2.32 -0.99 14.24
C THR A 265 3.13 -2.04 13.50
N SER A 266 2.52 -2.74 12.53
CA SER A 266 3.24 -3.69 11.68
C SER A 266 4.28 -2.96 10.79
N PRO A 267 5.40 -3.60 10.41
CA PRO A 267 6.37 -3.01 9.49
C PRO A 267 5.74 -2.54 8.17
N GLN A 268 4.75 -3.27 7.67
CA GLN A 268 3.98 -2.96 6.48
C GLN A 268 3.13 -1.71 6.68
N GLN A 269 2.41 -1.58 7.79
CA GLN A 269 1.65 -0.37 8.12
C GLN A 269 2.59 0.84 8.32
N ALA A 270 3.75 0.67 8.94
CA ALA A 270 4.76 1.71 9.06
C ALA A 270 5.25 2.19 7.68
N ARG A 271 5.52 1.26 6.77
CA ARG A 271 5.89 1.56 5.38
C ARG A 271 4.76 2.28 4.65
N LEU A 272 3.51 1.82 4.79
CA LEU A 272 2.35 2.46 4.18
C LEU A 272 2.14 3.89 4.69
N ARG A 273 2.28 4.11 6.01
CA ARG A 273 2.26 5.45 6.62
C ARG A 273 3.31 6.35 6.00
N TRP A 274 4.54 5.84 5.82
CA TRP A 274 5.62 6.59 5.17
C TRP A 274 5.28 6.92 3.72
N ILE A 275 4.74 5.98 2.94
CA ILE A 275 4.31 6.20 1.55
C ILE A 275 3.23 7.28 1.48
N ASN A 276 2.22 7.23 2.37
CA ASN A 276 1.13 8.20 2.42
C ASN A 276 1.65 9.61 2.76
N LEU A 277 2.56 9.71 3.73
CA LEU A 277 3.23 10.96 4.10
C LEU A 277 4.09 11.51 2.95
N ALA A 278 4.90 10.66 2.34
CA ALA A 278 5.78 11.04 1.23
C ALA A 278 4.96 11.50 0.02
N ALA A 279 3.93 10.76 -0.38
CA ALA A 279 3.05 11.14 -1.49
C ALA A 279 2.34 12.47 -1.21
N THR A 280 1.78 12.64 -0.01
CA THR A 280 1.08 13.88 0.38
C THR A 280 2.03 15.07 0.42
N GLY A 281 3.15 14.94 1.14
CA GLY A 281 4.15 15.99 1.27
C GLY A 281 4.79 16.37 -0.06
N LEU A 282 5.06 15.40 -0.93
CA LEU A 282 5.57 15.65 -2.27
C LEU A 282 4.55 16.39 -3.14
N THR A 283 3.28 15.96 -3.13
CA THR A 283 2.23 16.60 -3.92
C THR A 283 2.02 18.06 -3.49
N LEU A 284 1.90 18.30 -2.18
CA LEU A 284 1.80 19.65 -1.60
C LEU A 284 3.05 20.50 -1.90
N GLY A 285 4.23 19.93 -1.68
CA GLY A 285 5.51 20.63 -1.87
C GLY A 285 5.72 21.05 -3.32
N VAL A 286 5.43 20.15 -4.28
CA VAL A 286 5.47 20.46 -5.72
C VAL A 286 4.48 21.56 -6.05
N GLY A 287 3.22 21.45 -5.60
CA GLY A 287 2.19 22.47 -5.83
C GLY A 287 2.61 23.85 -5.32
N ALA A 288 3.07 23.94 -4.06
CA ALA A 288 3.53 25.18 -3.46
C ALA A 288 4.75 25.78 -4.19
N CYS A 289 5.74 24.95 -4.52
CA CYS A 289 6.92 25.37 -5.30
C CYS A 289 6.53 25.92 -6.67
N LEU A 290 5.62 25.25 -7.37
CA LEU A 290 5.15 25.70 -8.68
C LEU A 290 4.31 26.97 -8.60
N LEU A 291 3.49 27.18 -7.57
CA LEU A 291 2.73 28.42 -7.36
C LEU A 291 3.66 29.60 -7.07
N LEU A 292 4.55 29.45 -6.10
CA LEU A 292 5.51 30.48 -5.69
C LEU A 292 6.61 30.73 -6.75
N GLY A 293 6.83 29.74 -7.63
CA GLY A 293 7.91 29.77 -8.61
C GLY A 293 9.27 29.62 -7.96
N LEU A 294 9.35 28.76 -6.94
CA LEU A 294 10.54 28.42 -6.17
C LEU A 294 10.95 26.99 -6.51
N PHE A 295 12.22 26.77 -6.87
CA PHE A 295 12.75 25.49 -7.35
C PHE A 295 11.91 24.85 -8.46
N THR A 296 11.33 25.68 -9.35
CA THR A 296 10.29 25.30 -10.33
C THR A 296 10.71 24.09 -11.16
N ARG A 297 11.96 24.07 -11.64
CA ARG A 297 12.47 22.96 -12.45
C ARG A 297 12.57 21.66 -11.65
N THR A 298 13.11 21.72 -10.44
CA THR A 298 13.26 20.55 -9.56
C THR A 298 11.89 20.03 -9.13
N ALA A 299 10.99 20.93 -8.71
CA ALA A 299 9.61 20.59 -8.37
C ALA A 299 8.88 19.92 -9.54
N ALA A 300 9.03 20.45 -10.76
CA ALA A 300 8.41 19.86 -11.94
C ALA A 300 8.97 18.47 -12.27
N VAL A 301 10.28 18.26 -12.16
CA VAL A 301 10.90 16.93 -12.35
C VAL A 301 10.44 15.94 -11.29
N LEU A 302 10.42 16.34 -10.01
CA LEU A 302 9.96 15.48 -8.92
C LEU A 302 8.48 15.12 -9.07
N GLY A 303 7.63 16.08 -9.42
CA GLY A 303 6.22 15.83 -9.73
C GLY A 303 6.05 14.89 -10.93
N ALA A 304 6.87 15.05 -11.98
CA ALA A 304 6.86 14.16 -13.14
C ALA A 304 7.29 12.72 -12.78
N LEU A 305 8.35 12.56 -12.00
CA LEU A 305 8.79 11.25 -11.49
C LEU A 305 7.70 10.59 -10.63
N PHE A 306 7.03 11.37 -9.77
CA PHE A 306 5.90 10.89 -8.98
C PHE A 306 4.73 10.43 -9.84
N LEU A 307 4.30 11.22 -10.83
CA LEU A 307 3.23 10.82 -11.73
C LEU A 307 3.61 9.61 -12.57
N MET A 308 4.89 9.43 -12.95
CA MET A 308 5.33 8.20 -13.60
C MET A 308 5.20 6.99 -12.67
N ALA A 309 5.50 7.13 -11.37
CA ALA A 309 5.28 6.06 -10.40
C ALA A 309 3.78 5.75 -10.22
N VAL A 310 2.92 6.76 -10.25
CA VAL A 310 1.45 6.60 -10.25
C VAL A 310 1.01 5.87 -11.53
N ILE A 311 1.39 6.34 -12.71
CA ILE A 311 1.04 5.69 -13.98
C ILE A 311 1.55 4.24 -14.05
N ALA A 312 2.69 3.96 -13.42
CA ALA A 312 3.28 2.62 -13.39
C ALA A 312 2.43 1.57 -12.64
N THR A 313 1.49 1.97 -11.76
CA THR A 313 0.56 1.03 -11.14
C THR A 313 -0.61 0.68 -12.08
N GLN A 314 -0.94 1.54 -13.03
CA GLN A 314 -2.01 1.36 -14.02
C GLN A 314 -1.51 1.71 -15.42
N PRO A 315 -0.57 0.92 -16.00
CA PRO A 315 0.05 1.29 -17.26
C PRO A 315 -0.97 1.25 -18.41
N PRO A 316 -1.13 2.32 -19.20
CA PRO A 316 -2.26 2.46 -20.13
C PRO A 316 -2.25 1.45 -21.31
N TRP A 317 -1.13 0.75 -21.51
CA TRP A 317 -0.98 -0.31 -22.52
C TRP A 317 -1.35 -1.71 -22.00
N ILE A 318 -1.71 -1.86 -20.73
CA ILE A 318 -2.12 -3.13 -20.13
C ILE A 318 -3.65 -3.21 -20.11
N PRO A 319 -4.26 -4.26 -20.71
CA PRO A 319 -5.71 -4.41 -20.67
C PRO A 319 -6.28 -4.43 -19.25
N GLY A 320 -7.40 -3.75 -19.06
CA GLY A 320 -8.14 -3.70 -17.79
C GLY A 320 -7.57 -2.75 -16.74
N THR A 321 -6.57 -1.92 -17.03
CA THR A 321 -6.12 -0.86 -16.12
C THR A 321 -7.11 0.30 -16.04
N GLU A 322 -7.12 0.99 -14.91
CA GLU A 322 -7.81 2.28 -14.79
C GLU A 322 -7.20 3.33 -15.72
N SER A 323 -8.01 4.29 -16.16
CA SER A 323 -7.53 5.35 -17.05
C SER A 323 -6.56 6.30 -16.32
N THR A 324 -5.35 6.44 -16.86
CA THR A 324 -4.31 7.34 -16.34
C THR A 324 -4.14 8.59 -17.22
N ILE A 325 -5.16 8.95 -18.00
CA ILE A 325 -5.06 10.04 -18.98
C ILE A 325 -4.81 11.41 -18.33
N TYR A 326 -5.46 11.68 -17.19
CA TYR A 326 -5.27 12.94 -16.45
C TYR A 326 -3.83 13.07 -15.94
N GLN A 327 -3.32 12.00 -15.32
CA GLN A 327 -1.94 11.92 -14.85
C GLN A 327 -0.93 12.04 -16.00
N THR A 328 -1.27 11.50 -17.18
CA THR A 328 -0.42 11.60 -18.37
C THR A 328 -0.36 13.04 -18.90
N ILE A 329 -1.50 13.75 -18.94
CA ILE A 329 -1.56 15.15 -19.34
C ILE A 329 -0.73 16.01 -18.38
N GLU A 330 -0.91 15.82 -17.08
CA GLU A 330 -0.15 16.53 -16.05
C GLU A 330 1.35 16.23 -16.12
N LEU A 331 1.73 14.97 -16.34
CA LEU A 331 3.12 14.58 -16.55
C LEU A 331 3.75 15.36 -17.70
N VAL A 332 3.10 15.38 -18.87
CA VAL A 332 3.59 16.13 -20.03
C VAL A 332 3.69 17.62 -19.72
N ALA A 333 2.70 18.15 -19.01
CA ALA A 333 2.67 19.56 -18.65
C ALA A 333 3.81 19.93 -17.68
N LEU A 334 4.12 19.07 -16.69
CA LEU A 334 5.29 19.22 -15.82
C LEU A 334 6.60 19.12 -16.60
N LEU A 335 6.73 18.21 -17.56
CA LEU A 335 7.91 18.11 -18.42
C LEU A 335 8.11 19.39 -19.25
N VAL A 336 7.04 20.00 -19.75
CA VAL A 336 7.09 21.32 -20.42
C VAL A 336 7.58 22.41 -19.47
N VAL A 337 7.06 22.46 -18.24
CA VAL A 337 7.52 23.43 -17.22
C VAL A 337 8.99 23.21 -16.86
N ALA A 338 9.42 21.95 -16.70
CA ALA A 338 10.80 21.58 -16.40
C ALA A 338 11.77 21.95 -17.53
N ALA A 339 11.35 21.76 -18.79
CA ALA A 339 12.17 22.04 -19.97
C ALA A 339 12.28 23.52 -20.29
N THR A 340 11.22 24.30 -20.05
CA THR A 340 11.18 25.73 -20.40
C THR A 340 11.71 26.65 -19.30
N ALA A 341 11.99 26.14 -18.10
CA ALA A 341 12.47 26.90 -16.95
C ALA A 341 11.59 28.13 -16.63
N ALA A 342 10.26 27.95 -16.70
CA ALA A 342 9.27 29.03 -16.56
C ALA A 342 9.40 29.86 -15.25
N GLY A 343 10.00 29.30 -14.19
CA GLY A 343 10.29 30.00 -12.94
C GLY A 343 11.18 31.24 -13.10
N ARG A 344 11.98 31.33 -14.17
CA ARG A 344 12.87 32.47 -14.45
C ARG A 344 12.15 33.72 -14.96
N TRP A 345 10.90 33.61 -15.43
CA TRP A 345 10.19 34.77 -16.00
C TRP A 345 9.25 35.44 -15.00
N PHE A 346 8.61 34.66 -14.11
CA PHE A 346 7.67 35.18 -13.11
C PHE A 346 7.59 34.25 -11.89
N GLY A 347 8.67 34.20 -11.10
CA GLY A 347 8.79 33.34 -9.91
C GLY A 347 9.96 33.75 -9.02
N LEU A 348 9.99 33.25 -7.78
CA LEU A 348 11.10 33.51 -6.84
C LEU A 348 12.46 32.99 -7.35
N ASP A 349 12.46 32.02 -8.26
CA ASP A 349 13.65 31.55 -8.98
C ASP A 349 14.36 32.65 -9.78
N TYR A 350 13.65 33.71 -10.17
CA TYR A 350 14.26 34.88 -10.79
C TYR A 350 15.20 35.61 -9.82
N ILE A 351 14.82 35.73 -8.55
CA ILE A 351 15.59 36.46 -7.53
C ILE A 351 16.87 35.69 -7.20
N THR A 352 16.79 34.37 -7.03
CA THR A 352 17.98 33.53 -6.77
C THR A 352 18.95 33.55 -7.95
N TYR A 353 18.44 33.49 -9.19
CA TYR A 353 19.26 33.61 -10.39
C TYR A 353 19.91 34.99 -10.52
N ALA A 354 19.17 36.07 -10.27
CA ALA A 354 19.69 37.44 -10.32
C ALA A 354 20.78 37.70 -9.27
N LEU A 355 20.68 37.11 -8.08
CA LEU A 355 21.67 37.25 -7.01
C LEU A 355 22.95 36.45 -7.29
N VAL A 356 22.84 35.25 -7.87
CA VAL A 356 24.01 34.43 -8.23
C VAL A 356 24.73 34.99 -9.45
N GLY A 357 24.01 35.50 -10.45
CA GLY A 357 24.60 36.16 -11.63
C GLY A 357 25.43 37.39 -11.25
N ARG A 358 24.90 38.23 -10.33
CA ARG A 358 25.63 39.42 -9.81
C ARG A 358 26.92 39.08 -9.05
N ARG A 359 27.02 37.88 -8.44
CA ARG A 359 28.24 37.44 -7.75
C ARG A 359 29.33 36.96 -8.72
N HIS A 360 28.97 36.38 -9.86
CA HIS A 360 29.94 36.03 -10.90
C HIS A 360 30.53 37.30 -11.55
N ASP A 361 29.69 38.27 -11.89
CA ASP A 361 30.13 39.53 -12.50
C ASP A 361 30.98 40.43 -11.57
N ALA A 362 30.90 40.20 -10.25
CA ALA A 362 31.70 40.89 -9.25
C ALA A 362 33.01 40.15 -8.89
N ALA A 363 33.17 38.88 -9.31
CA ALA A 363 34.39 38.10 -9.13
C ALA A 363 35.32 38.13 -10.37
N ASP A 364 34.76 38.46 -11.55
CA ASP A 364 35.49 38.69 -12.80
C ASP A 364 35.90 40.17 -13.01
N LYS A 365 35.70 41.03 -12.01
CA LYS A 365 36.26 42.39 -11.91
C LYS A 365 37.28 42.45 -10.80
#